data_AF-A0AAD9LS28-F1
#
_entry.id   AF-A0AAD9LS28-F1
#
_cell.length_a   1.000
_cell.length_b   1.000
_cell.length_c   1.000
_cell.angle_alpha   90.00
_cell.angle_beta   90.00
_cell.angle_gamma   90.00
#
_symmetry.space_group_name_H-M   'P 1'
#
loop_
_entity.id
_entity.type
_entity.pdbx_description
1 polymer ?
#
loop_
_entity_poly.entity_id
_entity_poly.type
_entity_poly.pdbx_seq_one_letter_code
_entity_poly.pdbx_strand_id
1 'polypeptide(L)'
;MAEVLNDLLTERGLIKWQIVRDARISSDSNEAINIIYGYALTTSLQEERIDRKRKRKAGIRVDQEQLTRSCFLVLPAVSSSPTLSIKRLLLLQQCADANEPMANSTTTRQTFLCLTDGANIRYNATTLFTTLSKYQP
;
A
#
# COMPACT_ATOMS: atom_id res chain seq x y z
N MET A 1 -12.45 -4.33 -5.74
CA MET A 1 -11.10 -4.45 -6.39
C MET A 1 -11.06 -3.64 -7.67
N ALA A 2 -12.06 -3.77 -8.54
CA ALA A 2 -12.20 -2.91 -9.72
C ALA A 2 -12.23 -1.42 -9.35
N GLU A 3 -12.86 -1.04 -8.24
CA GLU A 3 -12.91 0.37 -7.81
C GLU A 3 -11.52 0.87 -7.40
N VAL A 4 -10.75 0.03 -6.69
CA VAL A 4 -9.38 0.37 -6.26
C VAL A 4 -8.47 0.53 -7.47
N LEU A 5 -8.55 -0.37 -8.45
CA LEU A 5 -7.77 -0.23 -9.67
C LEU A 5 -8.18 1.04 -10.45
N ASN A 6 -9.49 1.34 -10.50
CA ASN A 6 -9.97 2.54 -11.16
C ASN A 6 -9.45 3.82 -10.48
N ASP A 7 -9.57 3.94 -9.15
CA ASP A 7 -9.01 5.08 -8.40
C ASP A 7 -7.51 5.23 -8.63
N LEU A 8 -6.77 4.11 -8.58
CA LEU A 8 -5.33 4.14 -8.83
C LEU A 8 -5.00 4.63 -10.24
N LEU A 9 -5.76 4.23 -11.26
CA LEU A 9 -5.54 4.64 -12.64
C LEU A 9 -5.96 6.10 -12.91
N THR A 10 -7.13 6.52 -12.42
CA THR A 10 -7.70 7.83 -12.75
C THR A 10 -7.21 8.93 -11.82
N GLU A 11 -7.18 8.66 -10.51
CA GLU A 11 -6.88 9.66 -9.49
C GLU A 11 -5.39 9.64 -9.08
N ARG A 12 -4.75 8.46 -9.10
CA ARG A 12 -3.36 8.29 -8.60
C ARG A 12 -2.32 8.11 -9.70
N GLY A 13 -2.72 8.21 -10.97
CA GLY A 13 -1.81 8.13 -12.11
C GLY A 13 -1.00 6.83 -12.19
N LEU A 14 -1.59 5.70 -11.80
CA LEU A 14 -0.93 4.41 -11.80
C LEU A 14 -0.52 4.01 -13.22
N ILE A 15 0.79 3.78 -13.43
CA ILE A 15 1.35 3.29 -14.69
C ILE A 15 2.27 2.09 -14.48
N LYS A 16 2.54 1.35 -15.57
CA LYS A 16 3.43 0.18 -15.60
C LYS A 16 3.12 -0.79 -14.44
N TRP A 17 1.84 -1.15 -14.32
CA TRP A 17 1.34 -1.89 -13.17
C TRP A 17 1.15 -3.38 -13.47
N GLN A 18 1.14 -4.18 -12.41
CA GLN A 18 0.86 -5.60 -12.44
C GLN A 18 0.00 -5.98 -11.24
N ILE A 19 -0.91 -6.93 -11.44
CA ILE A 19 -1.80 -7.44 -10.39
C ILE A 19 -1.46 -8.89 -10.10
N VAL A 20 -1.25 -9.20 -8.84
CA VAL A 20 -1.26 -10.57 -8.32
C VAL A 20 -2.60 -10.77 -7.63
N ARG A 21 -3.40 -11.70 -8.15
CA ARG A 21 -4.71 -12.02 -7.60
C ARG A 21 -4.61 -13.18 -6.63
N ASP A 22 -5.47 -13.16 -5.62
CA ASP A 22 -5.63 -14.24 -4.66
C ASP A 22 -4.32 -14.73 -4.00
N ALA A 23 -3.43 -13.77 -3.71
CA ALA A 23 -2.17 -14.02 -3.01
C ALA A 23 -2.44 -14.45 -1.57
N ARG A 24 -2.01 -15.67 -1.21
CA ARG A 24 -2.22 -16.22 0.13
C ARG A 24 -1.32 -15.52 1.15
N ILE A 25 -1.92 -15.05 2.24
CA ILE A 25 -1.18 -14.39 3.34
C ILE A 25 -0.43 -15.40 4.19
N SER A 26 -0.99 -16.59 4.37
CA SER A 26 -0.40 -17.70 5.12
C SER A 26 -0.78 -19.02 4.45
N SER A 27 0.09 -20.02 4.55
CA SER A 27 -0.20 -21.40 4.12
C SER A 27 -1.37 -22.02 4.88
N ASP A 28 -1.58 -21.58 6.12
CA ASP A 28 -2.47 -22.22 7.08
C ASP A 28 -3.87 -21.56 7.10
N SER A 29 -4.08 -20.51 6.29
CA SER A 29 -5.36 -19.84 6.16
C SER A 29 -5.84 -19.80 4.71
N ASN A 30 -7.16 -19.81 4.52
CA ASN A 30 -7.79 -19.53 3.23
C ASN A 30 -7.85 -18.04 2.92
N GLU A 31 -7.08 -17.23 3.65
CA GLU A 31 -7.09 -15.79 3.48
C GLU A 31 -6.20 -15.38 2.31
N ALA A 32 -6.80 -14.70 1.34
CA ALA A 32 -6.14 -14.25 0.14
C ALA A 32 -6.40 -12.77 -0.11
N ILE A 33 -5.44 -12.09 -0.72
CA ILE A 33 -5.51 -10.67 -1.06
C ILE A 33 -5.15 -10.43 -2.51
N ASN A 34 -5.56 -9.28 -3.03
CA ASN A 34 -5.06 -8.80 -4.29
C ASN A 34 -3.92 -7.81 -4.02
N ILE A 35 -2.84 -7.92 -4.80
CA ILE A 35 -1.68 -7.04 -4.69
C ILE A 35 -1.50 -6.33 -6.03
N ILE A 36 -1.37 -5.01 -6.00
CA ILE A 36 -1.12 -4.19 -7.19
C ILE A 36 0.26 -3.55 -7.03
N TYR A 37 1.15 -3.83 -7.98
CA TYR A 37 2.45 -3.18 -8.10
C TYR A 37 2.39 -2.17 -9.23
N GLY A 38 3.11 -1.06 -9.11
CA GLY A 38 3.27 -0.11 -10.21
C GLY A 38 3.91 1.18 -9.76
N TYR A 39 3.89 2.18 -10.63
CA TYR A 39 4.33 3.53 -10.31
C TYR A 39 3.10 4.42 -10.15
N ALA A 40 2.96 5.05 -8.99
CA ALA A 40 1.80 5.89 -8.66
C ALA A 40 2.23 7.20 -7.99
N LEU A 41 1.36 8.19 -8.05
CA LEU A 41 1.47 9.45 -7.33
C LEU A 41 1.02 9.20 -5.89
N THR A 42 1.98 9.13 -4.96
CA THR A 42 1.72 8.69 -3.58
C THR A 42 1.83 9.79 -2.53
N THR A 43 2.22 11.00 -2.93
CA THR A 43 2.25 12.22 -2.12
C THR A 43 0.91 12.46 -1.43
N SER A 44 -0.18 12.45 -2.19
CA SER A 44 -1.54 12.62 -1.66
C SER A 44 -1.96 11.51 -0.67
N LEU A 45 -1.48 10.27 -0.85
CA LEU A 45 -1.76 9.14 0.05
C LEU A 45 -0.96 9.21 1.37
N GLN A 46 0.15 9.95 1.38
CA GLN A 46 0.92 10.22 2.60
C GLN A 46 0.38 11.43 3.37
N GLU A 47 -0.11 12.44 2.65
CA GLU A 47 -0.63 13.69 3.22
C GLU A 47 -1.97 13.52 3.96
N GLU A 48 -2.76 12.50 3.62
CA GLU A 48 -4.01 12.18 4.33
C GLU A 48 -3.77 11.83 5.83
N ARG A 49 -2.54 11.44 6.21
CA ARG A 49 -2.12 11.30 7.62
C ARG A 49 -1.66 12.63 8.26
N ILE A 50 -1.21 13.60 7.47
CA ILE A 50 -0.60 14.85 7.94
C ILE A 50 -1.65 15.93 8.21
N ASP A 51 -2.72 15.98 7.41
CA ASP A 51 -3.77 17.00 7.56
C ASP A 51 -4.63 16.83 8.82
N ARG A 52 -4.65 15.64 9.43
CA ARG A 52 -5.24 15.47 10.76
C ARG A 52 -4.36 16.01 11.90
N LYS A 53 -3.07 16.25 11.66
CA LYS A 53 -2.13 16.84 12.66
C LYS A 53 -1.82 18.31 12.43
N ARG A 54 -2.04 18.88 11.25
CA ARG A 54 -1.68 20.28 10.96
C ARG A 54 -2.79 21.10 10.29
N LYS A 55 -3.93 21.21 10.97
CA LYS A 55 -4.62 22.52 11.04
C LYS A 55 -3.76 23.49 11.85
N ARG A 56 -2.65 23.95 11.27
CA ARG A 56 -1.95 25.20 11.60
C ARG A 56 -0.66 25.29 10.78
N LYS A 57 -0.70 26.25 9.85
CA LYS A 57 0.40 26.95 9.19
C LYS A 57 0.89 26.40 7.84
N ALA A 58 0.67 27.29 6.88
CA ALA A 58 1.55 27.65 5.77
C ALA A 58 1.43 26.82 4.49
N GLY A 59 0.80 27.45 3.50
CA GLY A 59 1.46 27.78 2.23
C GLY A 59 1.66 26.60 1.29
N ILE A 60 0.77 26.53 0.31
CA ILE A 60 0.86 25.81 -0.96
C ILE A 60 2.34 25.64 -1.37
N ARG A 61 2.87 24.44 -1.17
CA ARG A 61 3.96 23.91 -1.99
C ARG A 61 3.33 22.87 -2.89
N VAL A 62 3.21 23.22 -4.16
CA VAL A 62 2.99 22.24 -5.22
C VAL A 62 4.32 21.50 -5.35
N ASP A 63 4.55 20.50 -4.51
CA ASP A 63 5.62 19.53 -4.77
C ASP A 63 5.25 18.83 -6.07
N GLN A 64 6.16 18.84 -7.05
CA GLN A 64 6.01 18.08 -8.29
C GLN A 64 5.80 16.62 -7.91
N GLU A 65 4.56 16.13 -8.01
CA GLU A 65 4.22 14.77 -7.63
C GLU A 65 5.06 13.80 -8.47
N GLN A 66 6.04 13.17 -7.84
CA GLN A 66 6.90 12.21 -8.50
C GLN A 66 6.30 10.82 -8.38
N LEU A 67 6.17 10.14 -9.52
CA LEU A 67 5.78 8.74 -9.58
C LEU A 67 6.75 7.88 -8.76
N THR A 68 6.23 7.26 -7.71
CA THR A 68 6.99 6.39 -6.81
C THR A 68 6.64 4.94 -7.10
N ARG A 69 7.62 4.04 -7.02
CA ARG A 69 7.35 2.61 -7.08
C ARG A 69 6.57 2.21 -5.84
N SER A 70 5.39 1.64 -6.03
CA SER A 70 4.42 1.39 -4.97
C SER A 70 3.83 0.00 -5.05
N CYS A 71 3.45 -0.52 -3.88
CA CYS A 71 2.70 -1.75 -3.71
C CYS A 71 1.42 -1.45 -2.93
N PHE A 72 0.30 -1.93 -3.44
CA PHE A 72 -1.02 -1.72 -2.87
C PHE A 72 -1.62 -3.08 -2.48
N LEU A 73 -1.75 -3.31 -1.18
CA LEU A 73 -2.35 -4.53 -0.60
C LEU A 73 -3.84 -4.32 -0.43
N VAL A 74 -4.65 -4.93 -1.29
CA VAL A 74 -6.09 -4.71 -1.33
C VAL A 74 -6.80 -5.74 -0.46
N LEU A 75 -7.40 -5.25 0.63
CA LEU A 75 -8.18 -6.01 1.59
C LEU A 75 -9.66 -5.57 1.56
N PRO A 76 -10.60 -6.52 1.69
CA PRO A 76 -11.99 -6.17 1.91
C PRO A 76 -12.15 -5.48 3.28
N ALA A 77 -12.87 -4.36 3.30
CA ALA A 77 -13.25 -3.66 4.52
C ALA A 77 -14.48 -4.33 5.14
N VAL A 78 -14.36 -5.61 5.50
CA VAL A 78 -15.38 -6.28 6.31
C VAL A 78 -15.42 -5.64 7.70
N SER A 79 -16.62 -5.23 8.10
CA SER A 79 -16.91 -4.27 9.17
C SER A 79 -16.26 -4.58 10.52
N SER A 80 -15.24 -3.79 10.82
CA SER A 80 -14.71 -3.34 12.12
C SER A 80 -13.25 -3.17 11.84
N SER A 81 -12.77 -1.93 11.67
CA SER A 81 -11.36 -1.63 11.40
C SER A 81 -10.50 -2.45 12.36
N PRO A 82 -9.90 -3.59 11.94
CA PRO A 82 -9.06 -4.31 12.85
C PRO A 82 -7.82 -3.43 12.90
N THR A 83 -7.49 -2.93 14.08
CA THR A 83 -6.12 -2.49 14.33
C THR A 83 -5.25 -3.66 13.92
N LEU A 84 -4.70 -3.62 12.70
CA LEU A 84 -3.95 -4.75 12.17
C LEU A 84 -2.78 -4.96 13.11
N SER A 85 -2.71 -6.14 13.71
CA SER A 85 -1.61 -6.47 14.60
C SER A 85 -0.30 -6.35 13.82
N ILE A 86 0.79 -6.01 14.51
CA ILE A 86 2.12 -5.94 13.90
C ILE A 86 2.47 -7.27 13.20
N LYS A 87 2.05 -8.40 13.77
CA LYS A 87 2.21 -9.73 13.16
C LYS A 87 1.50 -9.82 11.81
N ARG A 88 0.26 -9.33 11.72
CA ARG A 88 -0.51 -9.36 10.47
C ARG A 88 0.07 -8.44 9.42
N LEU A 89 0.52 -7.26 9.84
CA LEU A 89 1.26 -6.34 8.99
C LEU A 89 2.55 -6.97 8.43
N LEU A 90 3.29 -7.73 9.24
CA LEU A 90 4.48 -8.45 8.79
C LEU A 90 4.14 -9.55 7.78
N LEU A 91 3.10 -10.35 8.02
CA LEU A 91 2.67 -11.40 7.09
C LEU A 91 2.23 -10.82 5.74
N LEU A 92 1.48 -9.71 5.78
CA LEU A 92 1.07 -8.97 4.58
C LEU A 92 2.28 -8.46 3.79
N GLN A 93 3.29 -7.93 4.48
CA GLN A 93 4.53 -7.49 3.85
C GLN A 93 5.31 -8.67 3.23
N GLN A 94 5.47 -9.78 3.96
CA GLN A 94 6.12 -11.00 3.46
C GLN A 94 5.40 -11.57 2.23
N CYS A 95 4.06 -11.57 2.25
CA CYS A 95 3.24 -11.96 1.10
C CYS A 95 3.53 -11.04 -0.11
N ALA A 96 3.61 -9.72 0.12
CA ALA A 96 3.95 -8.75 -0.92
C ALA A 96 5.36 -8.95 -1.49
N ASP A 97 6.32 -9.33 -0.66
CA ASP A 97 7.70 -9.51 -1.10
C ASP A 97 7.88 -10.84 -1.85
N ALA A 98 7.19 -11.90 -1.42
CA ALA A 98 7.18 -13.19 -2.11
C ALA A 98 6.51 -13.14 -3.50
N ASN A 99 5.60 -12.20 -3.72
CA ASN A 99 4.86 -12.02 -4.97
C ASN A 99 5.38 -10.86 -5.83
N GLU A 100 6.50 -10.23 -5.47
CA GLU A 100 7.03 -9.11 -6.24
C GLU A 100 7.52 -9.55 -7.63
N PRO A 101 7.00 -8.94 -8.71
CA PRO A 101 7.44 -9.26 -10.06
C PRO A 101 8.87 -8.76 -10.31
N MET A 102 9.79 -9.71 -10.52
CA MET A 102 11.24 -9.57 -10.67
C MET A 102 11.96 -8.94 -9.46
N ALA A 103 12.73 -9.76 -8.76
CA ALA A 103 13.53 -9.48 -7.55
C ALA A 103 14.68 -8.45 -7.74
N ASN A 104 14.62 -7.63 -8.79
CA ASN A 104 15.72 -6.78 -9.21
C ASN A 104 15.38 -5.32 -8.89
N SER A 105 15.30 -4.95 -7.62
CA SER A 105 15.47 -3.54 -7.27
C SER A 105 15.81 -3.32 -5.81
N THR A 106 17.03 -2.85 -5.60
CA THR A 106 17.47 -1.99 -4.49
C THR A 106 16.68 -0.66 -4.37
N THR A 107 15.58 -0.50 -5.11
CA THR A 107 14.73 0.69 -5.08
C THR A 107 13.70 0.56 -3.98
N THR A 108 13.75 1.48 -3.01
CA THR A 108 12.77 1.58 -1.92
C THR A 108 11.36 1.69 -2.48
N ARG A 109 10.55 0.64 -2.31
CA ARG A 109 9.12 0.62 -2.66
C ARG A 109 8.30 1.09 -1.47
N GLN A 110 7.27 1.88 -1.73
CA GLN A 110 6.29 2.23 -0.70
C GLN A 110 5.13 1.23 -0.69
N THR A 111 4.85 0.63 0.46
CA THR A 111 3.70 -0.26 0.63
C THR A 111 2.51 0.51 1.23
N PHE A 112 1.34 0.36 0.61
CA PHE A 112 0.07 0.92 1.04
C PHE A 112 -0.94 -0.21 1.26
N LEU A 113 -1.65 -0.13 2.37
CA LEU A 113 -2.79 -0.98 2.65
C LEU A 113 -4.05 -0.31 2.13
N CYS A 114 -4.75 -0.97 1.23
CA CYS A 114 -5.99 -0.48 0.62
C CYS A 114 -7.16 -1.26 1.22
N LEU A 115 -8.00 -0.57 1.99
CA LEU A 115 -9.24 -1.14 2.53
C LEU A 115 -10.39 -0.68 1.65
N THR A 116 -11.21 -1.62 1.15
CA THR A 116 -12.38 -1.27 0.34
C THR A 116 -13.59 -2.16 0.64
N ASP A 117 -14.77 -1.56 0.75
CA ASP A 117 -16.07 -2.25 0.84
C ASP A 117 -16.83 -2.21 -0.51
N GLY A 118 -16.19 -1.73 -1.58
CA GLY A 118 -16.77 -1.51 -2.90
C GLY A 118 -17.36 -0.12 -3.12
N ALA A 119 -17.76 0.59 -2.05
CA ALA A 119 -18.26 1.97 -2.13
C ALA A 119 -17.22 3.00 -1.67
N ASN A 120 -16.35 2.60 -0.75
CA ASN A 120 -15.32 3.42 -0.14
C ASN A 120 -13.95 2.78 -0.33
N ILE A 121 -12.93 3.62 -0.50
CA ILE A 121 -11.53 3.19 -0.58
C ILE A 121 -10.74 4.01 0.44
N ARG A 122 -9.92 3.33 1.24
CA ARG A 122 -9.00 3.97 2.19
C ARG A 122 -7.61 3.43 2.02
N TYR A 123 -6.64 4.33 1.90
CA TYR A 123 -5.24 4.01 1.77
C TYR A 123 -4.52 4.30 3.08
N ASN A 124 -3.86 3.30 3.65
CA ASN A 124 -3.00 3.47 4.82
C ASN A 124 -1.56 3.15 4.44
N ALA A 125 -0.70 4.17 4.45
CA ALA A 125 0.74 3.95 4.30
C ALA A 125 1.25 3.04 5.43
N THR A 126 1.68 1.82 5.09
CA THR A 126 2.29 0.89 6.04
C THR A 126 3.77 1.21 6.11
N THR A 127 4.15 2.09 7.05
CA THR A 127 5.56 2.37 7.37
C THR A 127 6.13 1.19 8.18
N LEU A 128 6.23 0.02 7.56
CA LEU A 128 6.95 -1.11 8.14
C LEU A 128 8.40 -0.98 7.70
N PHE A 129 9.12 -0.21 8.51
CA PHE A 129 10.57 -0.24 8.66
C PHE A 129 11.30 -1.27 7.79
N THR A 130 11.92 -0.79 6.72
CA THR A 130 13.04 -1.42 6.00
C THR A 130 14.29 -1.61 6.88
N THR A 131 14.20 -1.44 8.20
CA THR A 131 15.33 -1.57 9.14
C THR A 131 15.44 -2.94 9.82
N LEU A 132 14.86 -4.00 9.25
CA LEU A 132 15.18 -5.36 9.69
C LEU A 132 16.33 -6.00 8.91
N SER A 133 16.83 -5.36 7.84
CA SER A 133 18.09 -5.76 7.20
C SER A 133 19.35 -5.40 8.03
N LYS A 134 19.20 -4.73 9.19
CA LYS A 134 20.32 -4.37 10.09
C LYS A 134 20.38 -5.18 11.39
N TYR A 135 19.46 -6.12 11.58
CA TYR A 135 19.44 -7.01 12.75
C TYR A 135 19.35 -8.47 12.27
N GLN A 136 20.41 -8.93 11.63
CA GLN A 136 20.80 -10.34 11.72
C GLN A 136 21.97 -10.42 12.71
N PRO A 137 21.95 -11.36 13.67
CA PRO A 137 23.11 -11.63 14.54
C PRO A 137 24.28 -12.23 13.75
#